data_AF-A0A139JR94-F1
#
_entry.id   AF-A0A139JR94-F1
#
_cell.length_a   1.000
_cell.length_b   1.000
_cell.length_c   1.000
_cell.angle_alpha   90.00
_cell.angle_beta   90.00
_cell.angle_gamma   90.00
#
_symmetry.space_group_name_H-M   'P 1'
#
loop_
_entity.id
_entity.type
_entity.pdbx_description
1 polymer ?
#
loop_
_entity_poly.entity_id
_entity_poly.type
_entity_poly.pdbx_seq_one_letter_code
_entity_poly.pdbx_strand_id
1 'polypeptide(L)'
;MGRRLRACSGRQDDASASVRVRLCAESQSHLCHLPYSPSRIRQPMVREGWLKNGPKSRRSRGEEKFVPVSWEKALDLVAGEMKRVYKDYGPSAVFTAG
;
A
#
# COMPACT_ATOMS: atom_id res chain seq x y z
N MET A 1 -2.46 30.93 32.11
CA MET A 1 -2.35 31.23 30.66
C MET A 1 -2.63 29.96 29.88
N GLY A 2 -3.90 29.65 29.62
CA GLY A 2 -4.31 28.44 28.88
C GLY A 2 -4.32 28.70 27.38
N ARG A 3 -3.52 27.96 26.61
CA ARG A 3 -3.59 28.01 25.15
C ARG A 3 -4.88 27.33 24.70
N ARG A 4 -5.83 28.11 24.19
CA ARG A 4 -6.96 27.60 23.41
C ARG A 4 -6.38 26.87 22.18
N LEU A 5 -6.47 25.54 22.17
CA LEU A 5 -6.26 24.77 20.96
C LEU A 5 -7.40 25.12 20.00
N ARG A 6 -7.05 25.74 18.87
CA ARG A 6 -7.96 25.99 17.76
C ARG A 6 -8.30 24.64 17.14
N ALA A 7 -9.54 24.18 17.30
CA ALA A 7 -10.04 23.05 16.53
C ALA A 7 -10.00 23.43 15.05
N CYS A 8 -9.35 22.61 14.23
CA CYS A 8 -9.43 22.72 12.78
C CYS A 8 -10.87 22.43 12.36
N SER A 9 -11.63 23.48 12.04
CA SER A 9 -12.99 23.37 11.51
C SER A 9 -12.94 22.93 10.04
N GLY A 10 -12.69 21.65 9.80
CA GLY A 10 -12.94 21.01 8.51
C GLY A 10 -14.36 20.48 8.48
N ARG A 11 -15.29 21.23 7.88
CA ARG A 11 -16.62 20.73 7.51
C ARG A 11 -16.44 19.81 6.29
N GLN A 12 -16.78 18.53 6.41
CA GLN A 12 -16.85 17.58 5.29
C GLN A 12 -18.30 17.14 5.16
N ASP A 13 -18.96 17.69 4.13
CA ASP A 13 -20.33 17.36 3.74
C ASP A 13 -20.28 16.32 2.61
N ASP A 14 -19.99 15.06 2.95
CA ASP A 14 -19.93 13.98 1.95
C ASP A 14 -20.91 12.87 2.35
N ALA A 15 -22.09 12.89 1.75
CA ALA A 15 -23.14 11.90 1.93
C ALA A 15 -22.77 10.58 1.24
N SER A 16 -22.15 9.64 1.98
CA SER A 16 -22.23 8.20 1.65
C SER A 16 -22.01 7.33 2.90
N ALA A 17 -23.02 6.54 3.25
CA ALA A 17 -23.03 5.41 4.18
C ALA A 17 -21.94 5.39 5.28
N SER A 18 -22.23 6.05 6.41
CA SER A 18 -21.32 6.13 7.56
C SER A 18 -21.26 4.80 8.32
N VAL A 19 -20.16 4.05 8.17
CA VAL A 19 -19.69 3.18 9.25
C VAL A 19 -19.33 4.09 10.41
N ARG A 20 -20.12 4.07 11.49
CA ARG A 20 -19.87 4.89 12.69
C ARG A 20 -18.75 4.26 13.52
N VAL A 21 -17.51 4.39 13.05
CA VAL A 21 -16.35 4.03 13.85
C VAL A 21 -16.25 5.06 14.99
N ARG A 22 -16.55 4.65 16.22
CA ARG A 22 -16.25 5.47 17.40
C ARG A 22 -14.76 5.45 17.66
N LEU A 23 -14.05 6.30 16.93
CA LEU A 23 -12.66 6.59 17.18
C LEU A 23 -12.58 7.63 18.31
N CYS A 24 -11.70 7.42 19.28
CA CYS A 24 -11.31 8.45 20.25
C CYS A 24 -10.89 9.73 19.49
N ALA A 25 -11.14 10.92 20.04
CA ALA A 25 -10.79 12.19 19.37
C ALA A 25 -9.29 12.28 18.97
N GLU A 26 -8.41 11.63 19.74
CA GLU A 26 -6.99 11.50 19.43
C GLU A 26 -6.74 10.61 18.20
N SER A 27 -7.49 9.52 18.04
CA SER A 27 -7.33 8.62 16.89
C SER A 27 -7.93 9.20 15.61
N GLN A 28 -8.99 10.03 15.69
CA GLN A 28 -9.54 10.73 14.52
C GLN A 28 -8.55 11.75 13.94
N SER A 29 -7.87 12.51 14.81
CA SER A 29 -6.91 13.54 14.39
C SER A 29 -5.70 12.96 13.68
N HIS A 30 -5.27 11.76 14.09
CA HIS A 30 -4.08 11.11 13.52
C HIS A 30 -4.32 10.57 12.09
N LEU A 31 -5.55 10.16 11.77
CA LEU A 31 -5.90 9.59 10.47
C LEU A 31 -5.83 10.63 9.34
N CYS A 32 -6.22 11.88 9.61
CA CYS A 32 -6.20 12.96 8.62
C CYS A 32 -4.79 13.26 8.08
N HIS A 33 -3.73 12.91 8.82
CA HIS A 33 -2.34 13.15 8.42
C HIS A 33 -1.72 12.00 7.62
N LEU A 34 -2.30 10.79 7.66
CA LEU A 34 -1.75 9.61 6.96
C LEU A 34 -1.59 9.81 5.44
N PRO A 35 -2.51 10.47 4.71
CA PRO A 35 -2.33 10.71 3.28
C PRO A 35 -1.14 11.61 2.94
N TYR A 36 -0.64 12.39 3.90
CA TYR A 36 0.47 13.32 3.71
C TYR A 36 1.74 12.89 4.48
N SER A 37 1.71 11.69 5.08
CA SER A 37 2.85 11.15 5.81
C SER A 37 4.08 11.01 4.89
N PRO A 38 5.29 11.32 5.38
CA PRO A 38 6.53 11.12 4.61
C PRO A 38 6.74 9.66 4.22
N SER A 39 6.16 8.71 4.97
CA SER A 39 6.25 7.27 4.70
C SER A 39 5.26 6.78 3.64
N ARG A 40 4.40 7.66 3.08
CA ARG A 40 3.42 7.27 2.06
C ARG A 40 4.14 6.87 0.77
N ILE A 41 3.88 5.65 0.30
CA ILE A 41 4.36 5.15 -0.99
C ILE A 41 3.64 5.88 -2.12
N ARG A 42 4.39 6.55 -2.99
CA ARG A 42 3.85 7.42 -4.06
C ARG A 42 3.75 6.75 -5.42
N GLN A 43 4.52 5.69 -5.64
CA GLN A 43 4.61 4.99 -6.93
C GLN A 43 4.92 3.51 -6.71
N PRO A 44 4.73 2.65 -7.73
CA PRO A 44 5.10 1.25 -7.65
C PRO A 44 6.59 1.08 -7.32
N MET A 45 6.87 0.20 -6.38
CA MET A 45 8.22 -0.10 -5.91
C MET A 45 8.47 -1.60 -6.07
N VAL A 46 9.60 -1.96 -6.67
CA VAL A 46 10.00 -3.36 -6.88
C VAL A 46 11.36 -3.61 -6.23
N ARG A 47 11.53 -4.78 -5.63
CA ARG A 47 12.80 -5.19 -5.04
C ARG A 47 13.89 -5.27 -6.10
N GLU A 48 15.07 -4.71 -5.82
CA GLU A 48 16.18 -4.70 -6.76
C GLU A 48 16.59 -6.12 -7.21
N GLY A 49 16.69 -7.08 -6.28
CA GLY A 49 17.05 -8.44 -6.66
C GLY A 49 15.96 -9.16 -7.44
N TRP A 50 14.69 -8.75 -7.33
CA TRP A 50 13.62 -9.25 -8.20
C TRP A 50 13.82 -8.79 -9.65
N LEU A 51 14.21 -7.54 -9.85
CA LEU A 51 14.50 -7.02 -11.20
C LEU A 51 15.71 -7.72 -11.84
N LYS A 52 16.71 -8.11 -11.04
CA LYS A 52 17.93 -8.77 -11.52
C LYS A 52 17.76 -10.28 -11.74
N ASN A 53 17.16 -10.98 -10.79
CA ASN A 53 17.17 -12.44 -10.73
C ASN A 53 15.76 -13.06 -10.76
N GLY A 54 14.72 -12.23 -10.91
CA GLY A 54 13.33 -12.66 -10.97
C GLY A 54 12.89 -13.48 -9.74
N PRO A 55 12.06 -14.52 -9.95
CA PRO A 55 11.55 -15.42 -8.90
C PRO A 55 12.57 -16.07 -7.99
N LYS A 56 13.83 -16.16 -8.42
CA LYS A 56 14.90 -16.83 -7.65
C LYS A 56 15.47 -15.97 -6.53
N SER A 57 15.18 -14.66 -6.53
CA SER A 57 15.68 -13.68 -5.54
C SER A 57 15.06 -13.76 -4.14
N ARG A 58 14.50 -14.90 -3.72
CA ARG A 58 13.70 -15.00 -2.47
C ARG A 58 14.52 -14.81 -1.19
N ARG A 59 15.82 -15.15 -1.21
CA ARG A 59 16.66 -15.21 0.00
C ARG A 59 16.95 -13.84 0.62
N SER A 60 17.02 -12.78 -0.19
CA SER A 60 17.42 -11.44 0.25
C SER A 60 16.23 -10.51 0.55
N ARG A 61 15.06 -11.08 0.89
CA ARG A 61 13.88 -10.28 1.29
C ARG A 61 14.16 -9.58 2.62
N GLY A 62 13.88 -8.27 2.67
CA GLY A 62 14.09 -7.43 3.86
C GLY A 62 15.42 -6.67 3.87
N GLU A 63 16.41 -7.11 3.10
CA GLU A 63 17.73 -6.46 3.00
C GLU A 63 17.90 -5.64 1.72
N GLU A 64 17.14 -5.98 0.68
CA GLU A 64 17.23 -5.32 -0.62
C GLU A 64 16.57 -3.96 -0.65
N LYS A 65 17.15 -3.08 -1.47
CA LYS A 65 16.55 -1.80 -1.82
C LYS A 65 15.31 -2.00 -2.68
N PHE A 66 14.35 -1.10 -2.50
CA PHE A 66 13.21 -0.95 -3.39
C PHE A 66 13.52 0.11 -4.44
N VAL A 67 13.34 -0.26 -5.70
CA VAL A 67 13.57 0.60 -6.86
C VAL A 67 12.20 1.05 -7.40
N PRO A 68 12.00 2.36 -7.66
CA PRO A 68 10.77 2.85 -8.26
C PRO A 68 10.66 2.37 -9.72
N VAL A 69 9.45 2.02 -10.15
CA VAL A 69 9.16 1.60 -11.52
C VAL A 69 7.87 2.25 -12.02
N SER A 70 7.68 2.27 -13.35
CA SER A 70 6.43 2.71 -13.95
C SER A 70 5.29 1.72 -13.69
N TRP A 71 4.06 2.18 -13.81
CA TRP A 71 2.88 1.33 -13.64
C TRP A 71 2.82 0.22 -14.68
N GLU A 72 3.18 0.50 -15.94
CA GLU A 72 3.23 -0.47 -17.02
C GLU A 72 4.19 -1.60 -16.65
N LYS A 73 5.40 -1.24 -16.19
CA LYS A 73 6.40 -2.22 -15.78
C LYS A 73 5.94 -3.04 -14.58
N ALA A 74 5.30 -2.42 -13.59
CA ALA A 74 4.79 -3.13 -12.42
C ALA A 74 3.71 -4.15 -12.80
N LEU A 75 2.77 -3.76 -13.66
CA LEU A 75 1.71 -4.63 -14.15
C LEU A 75 2.25 -5.79 -14.97
N ASP A 76 3.22 -5.54 -15.86
CA ASP A 76 3.86 -6.59 -16.65
C ASP A 76 4.53 -7.65 -15.77
N LEU A 77 5.23 -7.22 -14.71
CA LEU A 77 5.89 -8.12 -13.76
C LEU A 77 4.86 -8.99 -13.02
N VAL A 78 3.78 -8.38 -12.52
CA VAL A 78 2.72 -9.11 -11.80
C VAL A 78 1.99 -10.07 -12.74
N ALA A 79 1.59 -9.61 -13.93
CA ALA A 79 0.89 -10.43 -14.92
C ALA A 79 1.76 -11.60 -15.40
N GLY A 80 3.05 -11.37 -15.62
CA GLY A 80 4.01 -12.41 -15.97
C GLY A 80 4.11 -13.50 -14.90
N GLU A 81 4.21 -13.11 -13.63
CA GLU A 81 4.26 -14.07 -12.53
C GLU A 81 2.94 -14.80 -12.33
N MET A 82 1.80 -14.11 -12.46
CA MET A 82 0.50 -14.77 -12.40
C MET A 82 0.42 -15.85 -13.47
N LYS A 83 0.73 -15.53 -14.74
CA LYS A 83 0.73 -16.51 -15.84
C LYS A 83 1.64 -17.71 -15.53
N ARG A 84 2.83 -17.48 -15.00
CA ARG A 84 3.77 -18.54 -14.61
C ARG A 84 3.19 -19.42 -13.50
N VAL A 85 2.64 -18.83 -12.44
CA VAL A 85 2.06 -19.59 -11.32
C VAL A 85 0.85 -20.41 -11.76
N TYR A 86 -0.05 -19.83 -12.56
CA TYR A 86 -1.18 -20.58 -13.14
C TYR A 86 -0.71 -21.73 -14.02
N LYS A 87 0.35 -21.53 -14.81
CA LYS A 87 0.92 -22.57 -15.68
C LYS A 87 1.57 -23.70 -14.89
N ASP A 88 2.38 -23.37 -13.88
CA ASP A 88 3.24 -24.33 -13.19
C ASP A 88 2.49 -25.07 -12.05
N TYR A 89 1.52 -24.41 -11.40
CA TYR A 89 0.87 -24.92 -10.19
C TYR A 89 -0.67 -24.91 -10.24
N GLY A 90 -1.26 -24.27 -11.24
CA GLY A 90 -2.72 -24.18 -11.41
C GLY A 90 -3.40 -23.10 -10.54
N PRO A 91 -4.74 -22.96 -10.67
CA PRO A 91 -5.48 -21.88 -10.02
C PRO A 91 -5.48 -21.90 -8.49
N SER A 92 -5.34 -23.08 -7.88
CA SER A 92 -5.31 -23.24 -6.42
C SER A 92 -4.05 -22.65 -5.76
N ALA A 93 -3.02 -22.36 -6.54
CA ALA A 93 -1.77 -21.75 -6.05
C ALA A 93 -1.84 -20.23 -5.89
N VAL A 94 -2.94 -19.59 -6.30
CA VAL A 94 -3.16 -18.14 -6.17
C VAL A 94 -4.13 -17.88 -5.03
N PHE A 95 -3.65 -17.22 -3.97
CA PHE A 95 -4.49 -16.79 -2.86
C PHE A 95 -5.07 -15.40 -3.14
N THR A 96 -6.38 -15.29 -3.04
CA THR A 96 -7.10 -14.01 -2.92
C THR A 96 -7.95 -14.08 -1.66
N ALA A 97 -8.09 -12.97 -0.94
CA ALA A 97 -9.09 -12.89 0.12
C ALA A 97 -10.48 -13.01 -0.54
N GLY A 98 -11.23 -14.04 -0.15
CA GLY A 98 -12.63 -14.21 -0.53
C GLY A 98 -13.53 -13.26 0.24
#